data_AF-A0A850TKT4-F1
#
_entry.id   AF-A0A850TKT4-F1
#
_cell.length_a   1.000
_cell.length_b   1.000
_cell.length_c   1.000
_cell.angle_alpha   90.00
_cell.angle_beta   90.00
_cell.angle_gamma   90.00
#
_symmetry.space_group_name_H-M   'P 1'
#
loop_
_entity.id
_entity.type
_entity.pdbx_description
1 polymer ?
#
loop_
_entity_poly.entity_id
_entity_poly.type
_entity_poly.pdbx_seq_one_letter_code
_entity_poly.pdbx_strand_id
1 'polypeptide(L)'
;FKTEKRRMKRRDKILIQKYYLNVFNGIFLALGLMLLTFGLWLLFDRNNLFSVLFSSGENQPVAYISCILLGIGSVITMTSAMGFLGSVMEIKCLLVTSMSFQIVVFVTQMAILVLIFMKKEEVHKQWNNRIDEVISEYGNESLTEREPVWNILNAVQHNV
;
A
#
# COMPACT_ATOMS: atom_id res chain seq x y z
N PHE A 1 -38.58 -33.87 19.50
CA PHE A 1 -37.15 -34.27 19.49
C PHE A 1 -36.39 -34.00 18.18
N LYS A 2 -36.68 -34.65 17.02
CA LYS A 2 -35.88 -34.48 15.77
C LYS A 2 -35.92 -33.06 15.19
N THR A 3 -37.05 -32.37 15.34
CA THR A 3 -37.26 -30.97 14.92
C THR A 3 -36.55 -29.97 15.82
N GLU A 4 -36.55 -30.17 17.14
CA GLU A 4 -35.78 -29.37 18.10
C GLU A 4 -34.28 -29.48 17.89
N LYS A 5 -33.76 -30.70 17.66
CA LYS A 5 -32.33 -30.92 17.39
C LYS A 5 -31.86 -30.17 16.13
N ARG A 6 -32.72 -30.06 15.09
CA ARG A 6 -32.43 -29.23 13.90
C ARG A 6 -32.46 -27.73 14.19
N ARG A 7 -33.39 -27.26 15.04
CA ARG A 7 -33.45 -25.85 15.45
C ARG A 7 -32.22 -25.46 16.27
N MET A 8 -31.78 -26.30 17.21
CA MET A 8 -30.55 -26.07 17.97
C MET A 8 -29.33 -25.98 17.04
N LYS A 9 -29.11 -26.98 16.18
CA LYS A 9 -27.97 -27.00 15.24
C LYS A 9 -27.95 -25.79 14.29
N ARG A 10 -29.12 -25.25 13.91
CA ARG A 10 -29.21 -24.05 13.06
C ARG A 10 -28.87 -22.77 13.84
N ARG A 11 -29.27 -22.67 15.11
CA ARG A 11 -28.90 -21.55 15.99
C ARG A 11 -27.39 -21.52 16.24
N ASP A 12 -26.78 -22.66 16.51
CA ASP A 12 -25.33 -22.75 16.76
C ASP A 12 -24.54 -22.27 15.53
N LYS A 13 -24.93 -22.68 14.32
CA LYS A 13 -24.32 -22.19 13.07
C LYS A 13 -24.44 -20.68 12.90
N ILE A 14 -25.59 -20.10 13.21
CA ILE A 14 -25.82 -18.65 13.11
C ILE A 14 -24.99 -17.90 14.15
N LEU A 15 -24.86 -18.43 15.36
CA LEU A 15 -24.02 -17.85 16.42
C LEU A 15 -22.54 -17.87 16.03
N ILE A 16 -22.04 -19.00 15.52
CA ILE A 16 -20.65 -19.13 15.03
C ILE A 16 -20.39 -18.16 13.89
N GLN A 17 -21.30 -18.06 12.93
CA GLN A 17 -21.17 -17.14 11.79
C GLN A 17 -21.13 -15.68 12.28
N LYS A 18 -22.03 -15.29 13.20
CA LYS A 18 -22.03 -13.94 13.79
C LYS A 18 -20.73 -13.63 14.54
N TYR A 19 -20.22 -14.59 15.31
CA TYR A 19 -18.97 -14.43 16.04
C TYR A 19 -17.79 -14.18 15.09
N TYR A 20 -17.68 -15.01 14.03
CA TYR A 20 -16.64 -14.85 13.02
C TYR A 20 -16.72 -13.49 12.31
N LEU A 21 -17.94 -13.06 11.95
CA LEU A 21 -18.17 -11.74 11.36
C LEU A 21 -17.71 -10.62 12.31
N ASN A 22 -18.07 -10.66 13.58
CA ASN A 22 -17.68 -9.62 14.53
C ASN A 22 -16.14 -9.51 14.68
N VAL A 23 -15.45 -10.66 14.78
CA VAL A 23 -13.99 -10.70 14.89
C VAL A 23 -13.33 -10.16 13.62
N PHE A 24 -13.77 -10.59 12.44
CA PHE A 24 -13.22 -10.13 11.17
C PHE A 24 -13.40 -8.61 11.00
N ASN A 25 -14.58 -8.08 11.32
CA ASN A 25 -14.81 -6.64 11.25
C ASN A 25 -13.88 -5.86 12.20
N GLY A 26 -13.66 -6.38 13.42
CA GLY A 26 -12.74 -5.76 14.37
C GLY A 26 -11.29 -5.70 13.87
N ILE A 27 -10.82 -6.76 13.19
CA ILE A 27 -9.48 -6.78 12.59
C ILE A 27 -9.36 -5.72 11.49
N PHE A 28 -10.36 -5.60 10.61
CA PHE A 28 -10.35 -4.57 9.56
C PHE A 28 -10.42 -3.15 10.10
N LEU A 29 -11.15 -2.94 11.20
CA LEU A 29 -11.17 -1.65 11.88
C LEU A 29 -9.77 -1.28 12.40
N ALA A 30 -9.10 -2.23 13.06
CA ALA A 30 -7.75 -2.04 13.57
C ALA A 30 -6.75 -1.76 12.43
N LEU A 31 -6.83 -2.51 11.33
CA LEU A 31 -6.00 -2.27 10.14
C LEU A 31 -6.27 -0.90 9.51
N GLY A 32 -7.54 -0.47 9.42
CA GLY A 32 -7.91 0.85 8.92
C GLY A 32 -7.33 1.98 9.76
N LEU A 33 -7.41 1.86 11.09
CA LEU A 33 -6.81 2.83 12.02
C LEU A 33 -5.28 2.87 11.93
N MET A 34 -4.63 1.71 11.78
CA MET A 34 -3.18 1.65 11.56
C MET A 34 -2.78 2.36 10.26
N LEU A 35 -3.51 2.13 9.16
CA LEU A 35 -3.28 2.80 7.87
C LEU A 35 -3.50 4.31 7.95
N LEU A 36 -4.54 4.75 8.66
CA LEU A 36 -4.79 6.18 8.91
C LEU A 36 -3.67 6.81 9.73
N THR A 37 -3.25 6.15 10.80
CA THR A 37 -2.16 6.62 11.67
C THR A 37 -0.86 6.73 10.88
N PHE A 38 -0.55 5.70 10.08
CA PHE A 38 0.66 5.69 9.25
C PHE A 38 0.61 6.73 8.12
N GLY A 39 -0.55 6.90 7.47
CA GLY A 39 -0.76 7.92 6.46
C GLY A 39 -0.63 9.34 7.03
N LEU A 40 -1.18 9.57 8.23
CA LEU A 40 -1.07 10.85 8.93
C LEU A 40 0.36 11.10 9.41
N TRP A 41 1.05 10.07 9.90
CA TRP A 41 2.46 10.13 10.28
C TRP A 41 3.32 10.54 9.08
N LEU A 42 3.12 9.90 7.92
CA LEU A 42 3.84 10.20 6.68
C LEU A 42 3.55 11.62 6.17
N LEU A 43 2.31 12.10 6.38
CA LEU A 43 1.92 13.48 6.07
C LEU A 43 2.60 14.51 7.01
N PHE A 44 2.73 14.20 8.29
CA PHE A 44 3.41 15.06 9.26
C PHE A 44 4.93 15.09 9.08
N ASP A 45 5.53 13.92 8.84
CA ASP A 45 6.95 13.79 8.52
C ASP A 45 7.27 14.65 7.29
N ARG A 46 6.39 14.64 6.27
CA ARG A 46 6.44 15.62 5.18
C ARG A 46 6.36 17.06 5.69
N ASN A 47 5.41 17.47 6.53
CA ASN A 47 5.33 18.88 6.95
C ASN A 47 6.61 19.38 7.66
N ASN A 48 7.26 18.53 8.46
CA ASN A 48 8.55 18.83 9.06
C ASN A 48 9.70 18.81 8.03
N LEU A 49 9.74 17.81 7.14
CA LEU A 49 10.76 17.67 6.10
C LEU A 49 10.61 18.69 4.97
N PHE A 50 9.40 19.16 4.65
CA PHE A 50 9.10 20.15 3.60
C PHE A 50 9.72 21.50 3.96
N SER A 51 9.83 21.82 5.25
CA SER A 51 10.57 22.99 5.72
C SER A 51 12.10 22.89 5.50
N VAL A 52 12.63 21.66 5.42
CA VAL A 52 14.08 21.37 5.29
C VAL A 52 14.48 21.05 3.84
N LEU A 53 13.58 20.48 3.04
CA LEU A 53 13.82 19.97 1.68
C LEU A 53 13.29 20.86 0.55
N PHE A 54 12.68 22.02 0.84
CA PHE A 54 12.29 23.00 -0.20
C PHE A 54 13.47 23.54 -1.04
N SER A 55 14.70 23.11 -0.77
CA SER A 55 15.87 23.38 -1.62
C SER A 55 16.10 22.34 -2.73
N SER A 56 15.40 21.21 -2.79
CA SER A 56 15.60 20.21 -3.86
C SER A 56 14.27 19.56 -4.30
N GLY A 57 13.83 19.89 -5.51
CA GLY A 57 12.45 19.74 -5.99
C GLY A 57 12.02 18.37 -6.53
N GLU A 58 12.33 17.24 -5.87
CA GLU A 58 12.09 15.90 -6.44
C GLU A 58 11.14 14.96 -5.65
N ASN A 59 10.31 15.49 -4.74
CA ASN A 59 9.64 14.66 -3.73
C ASN A 59 8.15 14.35 -4.04
N GLN A 60 7.73 14.37 -5.30
CA GLN A 60 6.32 14.14 -5.68
C GLN A 60 5.75 12.73 -5.39
N PRO A 61 6.49 11.61 -5.47
CA PRO A 61 5.88 10.29 -5.35
C PRO A 61 5.44 9.96 -3.92
N VAL A 62 6.15 10.43 -2.89
CA VAL A 62 5.85 10.14 -1.48
C VAL A 62 4.55 10.82 -1.04
N ALA A 63 4.30 12.04 -1.50
CA ALA A 63 3.06 12.76 -1.20
C ALA A 63 1.83 12.04 -1.77
N TYR A 64 1.94 11.56 -3.00
CA TYR A 64 0.88 10.79 -3.66
C TYR A 64 0.57 9.49 -2.91
N ILE A 65 1.60 8.75 -2.50
CA ILE A 65 1.45 7.51 -1.73
C ILE A 65 0.78 7.77 -0.37
N SER A 66 1.18 8.83 0.34
CA SER A 66 0.58 9.19 1.64
C SER A 66 -0.92 9.51 1.52
N CYS A 67 -1.32 10.24 0.47
CA CYS A 67 -2.71 10.62 0.24
C CYS A 67 -3.58 9.40 -0.10
N ILE A 68 -3.06 8.48 -0.93
CA ILE A 68 -3.73 7.21 -1.23
C ILE A 68 -3.89 6.37 0.05
N LEU A 69 -2.85 6.29 0.88
CA LEU A 69 -2.89 5.49 2.11
C LEU A 69 -3.93 6.03 3.11
N LEU A 70 -3.99 7.36 3.26
CA LEU A 70 -5.01 8.05 4.05
C LEU A 70 -6.42 7.81 3.50
N GLY A 71 -6.60 7.94 2.18
CA GLY A 71 -7.88 7.72 1.52
C GLY A 71 -8.40 6.29 1.71
N ILE A 72 -7.56 5.28 1.43
CA ILE A 72 -7.90 3.87 1.60
C ILE A 72 -8.15 3.56 3.08
N GLY A 73 -7.30 4.04 3.99
CA GLY A 73 -7.47 3.85 5.43
C GLY A 73 -8.78 4.44 5.94
N SER A 74 -9.17 5.62 5.46
CA SER A 74 -10.44 6.28 5.81
C SER A 74 -11.64 5.47 5.35
N VAL A 75 -11.64 5.02 4.08
CA VAL A 75 -12.74 4.20 3.53
C VAL A 75 -12.88 2.89 4.31
N ILE A 76 -11.79 2.18 4.57
CA ILE A 76 -11.80 0.92 5.33
C ILE A 76 -12.31 1.12 6.76
N THR A 77 -11.87 2.20 7.42
CA THR A 77 -12.30 2.52 8.78
C THR A 77 -13.78 2.88 8.81
N MET A 78 -14.27 3.65 7.84
CA MET A 78 -15.67 4.06 7.76
C MET A 78 -16.59 2.87 7.48
N THR A 79 -16.25 2.01 6.51
CA THR A 79 -17.04 0.81 6.22
C THR A 79 -17.02 -0.19 7.37
N SER A 80 -15.89 -0.32 8.08
CA SER A 80 -15.77 -1.18 9.24
C SER A 80 -16.50 -0.65 10.47
N ALA A 81 -16.49 0.67 10.71
CA ALA A 81 -17.26 1.31 11.76
C ALA A 81 -18.77 1.13 11.54
N MET A 82 -19.24 1.26 10.29
CA MET A 82 -20.62 0.93 9.92
C MET A 82 -20.94 -0.55 10.17
N GLY A 83 -19.99 -1.46 9.93
CA GLY A 83 -20.11 -2.87 10.30
C GLY A 83 -20.27 -3.07 11.82
N PHE A 84 -19.50 -2.35 12.64
CA PHE A 84 -19.59 -2.49 14.09
C PHE A 84 -20.92 -1.93 14.63
N LEU A 85 -21.33 -0.75 14.15
CA LEU A 85 -22.63 -0.14 14.44
C LEU A 85 -23.80 -1.03 13.97
N GLY A 86 -23.65 -1.70 12.83
CA GLY A 86 -24.64 -2.67 12.33
C GLY A 86 -24.82 -3.89 13.24
N SER A 87 -23.77 -4.29 13.97
CA SER A 87 -23.84 -5.34 14.98
C SER A 87 -24.56 -4.86 16.24
N VAL A 88 -24.38 -3.59 16.62
CA VAL A 88 -25.00 -2.98 17.80
C VAL A 88 -26.47 -2.64 17.57
N MET A 89 -26.84 -2.17 16.38
CA MET A 89 -28.20 -1.72 16.04
C MET A 89 -29.16 -2.86 15.65
N GLU A 90 -28.77 -4.13 15.78
CA GLU A 90 -29.51 -5.33 15.34
C GLU A 90 -29.93 -5.36 13.84
N ILE A 91 -29.48 -4.40 13.02
CA ILE A 91 -29.79 -4.34 11.58
C ILE A 91 -28.91 -5.34 10.82
N LYS A 92 -29.35 -6.60 10.81
CA LYS A 92 -28.67 -7.73 10.16
C LYS A 92 -28.41 -7.52 8.67
N CYS A 93 -29.26 -6.77 7.98
CA CYS A 93 -29.09 -6.47 6.54
C CYS A 93 -27.83 -5.63 6.30
N LEU A 94 -27.65 -4.58 7.09
CA LEU A 94 -26.57 -3.61 6.95
C LEU A 94 -25.21 -4.22 7.31
N LEU A 95 -25.20 -5.14 8.27
CA LEU A 95 -24.01 -5.90 8.65
C LEU A 95 -23.52 -6.84 7.54
N VAL A 96 -24.45 -7.51 6.84
CA VAL A 96 -24.13 -8.50 5.79
C VAL A 96 -23.64 -7.81 4.52
N THR A 97 -24.25 -6.68 4.13
CA THR A 97 -23.84 -5.92 2.95
C THR A 97 -22.46 -5.28 3.11
N SER A 98 -22.17 -4.63 4.23
CA SER A 98 -20.83 -4.06 4.51
C SER A 98 -19.73 -5.11 4.47
N MET A 99 -19.98 -6.29 5.02
CA MET A 99 -19.03 -7.40 4.99
C MET A 99 -18.77 -7.92 3.59
N SER A 100 -19.83 -8.06 2.80
CA SER A 100 -19.72 -8.55 1.43
C SER A 100 -18.87 -7.60 0.58
N PHE A 101 -19.05 -6.29 0.76
CA PHE A 101 -18.23 -5.27 0.10
C PHE A 101 -16.75 -5.36 0.52
N GLN A 102 -16.48 -5.50 1.82
CA GLN A 102 -15.11 -5.63 2.35
C GLN A 102 -14.37 -6.85 1.76
N ILE A 103 -15.07 -7.98 1.65
CA ILE A 103 -14.52 -9.21 1.07
C ILE A 103 -14.17 -9.01 -0.41
N VAL A 104 -15.03 -8.35 -1.19
CA VAL A 104 -14.78 -8.07 -2.62
C VAL A 104 -13.55 -7.17 -2.79
N VAL A 105 -13.40 -6.15 -1.95
CA VAL A 105 -12.21 -5.28 -1.95
C VAL A 105 -10.96 -6.07 -1.61
N PHE A 106 -11.01 -6.95 -0.61
CA PHE A 106 -9.87 -7.78 -0.21
C PHE A 106 -9.43 -8.74 -1.33
N VAL A 107 -10.38 -9.42 -1.98
CA VAL A 107 -10.08 -10.31 -3.12
C VAL A 107 -9.45 -9.53 -4.27
N THR A 108 -9.97 -8.34 -4.58
CA THR A 108 -9.41 -7.46 -5.61
C THR A 108 -7.98 -7.03 -5.25
N GLN A 109 -7.74 -6.63 -4.00
CA GLN A 109 -6.40 -6.26 -3.54
C GLN A 109 -5.42 -7.43 -3.60
N MET A 110 -5.84 -8.64 -3.22
CA MET A 110 -5.01 -9.84 -3.31
C MET A 110 -4.71 -10.19 -4.77
N ALA A 111 -5.67 -10.05 -5.67
CA ALA A 111 -5.44 -10.25 -7.10
C ALA A 111 -4.43 -9.24 -7.66
N ILE A 112 -4.57 -7.95 -7.32
CA ILE A 112 -3.61 -6.90 -7.71
C ILE A 112 -2.23 -7.21 -7.14
N LEU A 113 -2.12 -7.61 -5.87
CA LEU A 113 -0.84 -7.93 -5.23
C LEU A 113 -0.16 -9.13 -5.91
N VAL A 114 -0.91 -10.18 -6.22
CA VAL A 114 -0.40 -11.35 -6.95
C VAL A 114 0.01 -10.97 -8.37
N LEU A 115 -0.77 -10.14 -9.06
CA LEU A 115 -0.41 -9.62 -10.39
C LEU A 115 0.87 -8.80 -10.34
N ILE A 116 1.03 -7.93 -9.34
CA ILE A 116 2.27 -7.16 -9.12
C ILE A 116 3.43 -8.11 -8.82
N PHE A 117 3.23 -9.14 -8.00
CA PHE A 117 4.26 -10.10 -7.63
C PHE A 117 4.72 -10.95 -8.82
N MET A 118 3.80 -11.45 -9.64
CA MET A 118 4.09 -12.17 -10.87
C MET A 118 4.74 -11.26 -11.92
N LYS A 119 4.20 -10.05 -12.09
CA LYS A 119 4.83 -9.03 -12.92
C LYS A 119 6.17 -8.61 -12.35
N LYS A 120 6.50 -8.83 -11.08
CA LYS A 120 7.82 -8.50 -10.53
C LYS A 120 8.93 -9.33 -11.18
N GLU A 121 8.66 -10.57 -11.59
CA GLU A 121 9.61 -11.38 -12.39
C GLU A 121 9.78 -10.83 -13.82
N GLU A 122 8.69 -10.42 -14.47
CA GLU A 122 8.71 -9.81 -15.81
C GLU A 122 9.31 -8.38 -15.80
N VAL A 123 9.00 -7.62 -14.75
CA VAL A 123 9.49 -6.28 -14.46
C VAL A 123 10.95 -6.37 -14.04
N HIS A 124 11.43 -7.41 -13.36
CA HIS A 124 12.88 -7.57 -13.15
C HIS A 124 13.64 -7.68 -14.48
N LYS A 125 13.08 -8.38 -15.47
CA LYS A 125 13.63 -8.42 -16.83
C LYS A 125 13.56 -7.06 -17.54
N GLN A 126 12.44 -6.34 -17.44
CA GLN A 126 12.31 -5.02 -18.07
C GLN A 126 13.09 -3.91 -17.35
N TRP A 127 13.26 -4.01 -16.02
CA TRP A 127 14.00 -3.07 -15.19
C TRP A 127 15.50 -3.28 -15.35
N ASN A 128 15.98 -4.52 -15.50
CA ASN A 128 17.35 -4.77 -15.94
C ASN A 128 17.63 -4.14 -17.30
N ASN A 129 16.73 -4.29 -18.29
CA ASN A 129 16.93 -3.63 -19.58
C ASN A 129 16.93 -2.10 -19.49
N ARG A 130 16.07 -1.50 -18.64
CA ARG A 130 16.06 -0.05 -18.42
C ARG A 130 17.27 0.46 -17.63
N ILE A 131 17.77 -0.33 -16.68
CA ILE A 131 18.97 -0.01 -15.90
C ILE A 131 20.22 -0.18 -16.78
N ASP A 132 20.31 -1.21 -17.61
CA ASP A 132 21.39 -1.36 -18.59
C ASP A 132 21.37 -0.24 -19.64
N GLU A 133 20.19 0.19 -20.09
CA GLU A 133 20.03 1.34 -20.99
C GLU A 133 20.54 2.63 -20.32
N VAL A 134 20.12 2.92 -19.08
CA VAL A 134 20.58 4.09 -18.30
C VAL A 134 22.08 4.01 -17.96
N ILE A 135 22.62 2.82 -17.67
CA ILE A 135 24.06 2.61 -17.43
C ILE A 135 24.86 2.76 -18.73
N SER A 136 24.33 2.34 -19.87
CA SER A 136 24.99 2.50 -21.17
C SER A 136 25.00 3.97 -21.62
N GLU A 137 23.92 4.72 -21.34
CA GLU A 137 23.85 6.16 -21.57
C GLU A 137 24.93 6.83 -20.71
N TYR A 138 24.93 6.63 -19.38
CA TYR A 138 25.95 7.15 -18.45
C TYR A 138 27.38 6.74 -18.82
N GLY A 139 27.57 5.52 -19.31
CA GLY A 139 28.85 5.01 -19.79
C GLY A 139 29.35 5.74 -21.04
N ASN A 140 28.46 6.21 -21.91
CA ASN A 140 28.81 6.88 -23.16
C ASN A 140 29.08 8.39 -22.94
N GLU A 141 28.29 9.07 -22.09
CA GLU A 141 28.53 10.48 -21.71
C GLU A 141 29.81 10.65 -20.88
N SER A 142 30.07 9.73 -19.93
CA SER A 142 31.27 9.81 -19.08
C SER A 142 32.58 9.44 -19.79
N LEU A 143 32.52 8.78 -20.95
CA LEU A 143 33.69 8.54 -21.80
C LEU A 143 33.99 9.73 -22.71
N THR A 144 33.00 10.54 -23.07
CA THR A 144 33.21 11.72 -23.93
C THR A 144 33.71 12.93 -23.14
N GLU A 145 33.39 13.03 -21.83
CA GLU A 145 33.86 14.13 -20.95
C GLU A 145 35.18 13.86 -20.20
N ARG A 146 35.68 12.61 -20.16
CA ARG A 146 36.94 12.27 -19.45
C ARG A 146 38.22 12.42 -20.27
N GLU A 147 38.15 12.53 -21.60
CA GLU A 147 39.36 12.79 -22.40
C GLU A 147 40.09 14.12 -22.03
N PRO A 148 39.43 15.26 -21.74
CA PRO A 148 40.15 16.50 -21.44
C PRO A 148 40.80 16.52 -20.04
N VAL A 149 40.22 15.87 -19.02
CA VAL A 149 40.72 15.95 -17.63
C VAL A 149 42.06 15.22 -17.46
N TRP A 150 42.21 14.06 -18.10
CA TRP A 150 43.48 13.31 -18.09
C TRP A 150 44.60 14.05 -18.82
N ASN A 151 44.28 14.75 -19.92
CA ASN A 151 45.25 15.56 -20.66
C ASN A 151 45.75 16.76 -19.85
N ILE A 152 44.89 17.38 -19.04
CA ILE A 152 45.27 18.51 -18.19
C ILE A 152 46.17 18.05 -17.03
N LEU A 153 45.86 16.92 -16.39
CA LEU A 153 46.69 16.34 -15.33
C LEU A 153 48.09 15.94 -15.83
N ASN A 154 48.17 15.33 -17.02
CA ASN A 154 49.46 14.98 -17.63
C ASN A 154 50.28 16.22 -18.01
N ALA A 155 49.65 17.29 -18.48
CA ALA A 155 50.34 18.52 -18.82
C ALA A 155 50.94 19.23 -17.59
N VAL A 156 50.23 19.21 -16.44
CA VAL A 156 50.74 19.80 -15.19
C VAL A 156 51.90 18.98 -14.63
N GLN A 157 51.82 17.66 -14.70
CA GLN A 157 52.84 16.78 -14.12
C GLN A 157 54.14 16.73 -14.92
N HIS A 158 54.12 17.06 -16.22
CA HIS A 158 55.32 17.11 -17.06
C HIS A 158 56.00 18.50 -17.08
N ASN A 159 55.40 19.52 -16.44
CA ASN A 159 55.91 20.90 -16.43
C ASN A 159 56.46 21.33 -15.05
N VAL A 160 56.66 20.38 -14.14
CA VAL A 160 57.38 20.51 -12.85
C VAL A 160 58.61 19.62 -12.91
#